data_AF-A0A661JB67-F1
#
_entry.id   AF-A0A661JB67-F1
#
_cell.length_a   1.000
_cell.length_b   1.000
_cell.length_c   1.000
_cell.angle_alpha   90.00
_cell.angle_beta   90.00
_cell.angle_gamma   90.00
#
_symmetry.space_group_name_H-M   'P 1'
#
loop_
_entity.id
_entity.type
_entity.pdbx_description
1 polymer ?
#
loop_
_entity_poly.entity_id
_entity_poly.type
_entity_poly.pdbx_seq_one_letter_code
_entity_poly.pdbx_strand_id
1 'polypeptide(L)'
;MAKENIELAIRKLKVDHVFLKNVPYLKALFRHFLLKTGNFCVPCNLCGLITIFRFAVDKDIPLVIMGLSRRTDPVLPDGANPWYFKNVIKDGFPSQQKYLSLYGPMAVIKLVSDFIFHGIRIINLPDYLEWDEEKISRILQRELGVRIGEEHSDCIAHQVADYLAQRRYGFGYKTIKYSLLIRNGFMNRDEALKKIMVEETGKLPASIDDFLKILGITIEDFHIAEKKAASMDFKKYYKGCLNQAAITYRKIFFQRRLF
;
A
#
# COMPACT_ATOMS: atom_id res chain seq x y z
N MET A 1 -18.43 8.27 4.95
CA MET A 1 -17.73 7.60 6.07
C MET A 1 -16.28 8.07 6.28
N ALA A 2 -15.29 7.68 5.45
CA ALA A 2 -13.87 8.00 5.75
C ALA A 2 -13.57 9.50 5.89
N LYS A 3 -14.06 10.34 4.96
CA LYS A 3 -13.90 11.81 5.03
C LYS A 3 -14.58 12.41 6.26
N GLU A 4 -15.79 11.96 6.59
CA GLU A 4 -16.51 12.40 7.79
C GLU A 4 -15.74 12.05 9.07
N ASN A 5 -15.14 10.85 9.15
CA ASN A 5 -14.30 10.46 10.28
C ASN A 5 -13.09 11.39 10.43
N ILE A 6 -12.43 11.74 9.32
CA ILE A 6 -11.32 12.68 9.30
C ILE A 6 -11.78 14.06 9.81
N GLU A 7 -12.92 14.57 9.33
CA GLU A 7 -13.49 15.85 9.77
C GLU A 7 -13.88 15.87 11.26
N LEU A 8 -14.37 14.75 11.80
CA LEU A 8 -14.64 14.59 13.23
C LEU A 8 -13.35 14.65 14.04
N ALA A 9 -12.32 13.90 13.62
CA ALA A 9 -11.02 13.88 14.28
C ALA A 9 -10.36 15.28 14.27
N ILE A 10 -10.36 15.96 13.12
CA ILE A 10 -9.84 17.33 12.98
C ILE A 10 -10.51 18.27 13.97
N ARG A 11 -11.86 18.28 14.01
CA ARG A 11 -12.61 19.18 14.90
C ARG A 11 -12.34 18.92 16.38
N LYS A 12 -12.21 17.64 16.77
CA LYS A 12 -11.99 17.25 18.17
C LYS A 12 -10.54 17.48 18.62
N LEU A 13 -9.58 17.15 17.78
CA LEU A 13 -8.15 17.25 18.09
C LEU A 13 -7.58 18.66 17.83
N LYS A 14 -8.31 19.50 17.09
CA LYS A 14 -7.89 20.87 16.73
C LYS A 14 -6.52 20.90 16.05
N VAL A 15 -6.33 19.98 15.10
CA VAL A 15 -5.10 19.85 14.32
C VAL A 15 -5.28 20.38 12.91
N ASP A 16 -4.20 20.91 12.34
CA ASP A 16 -4.17 21.25 10.91
C ASP A 16 -4.26 19.98 10.05
N HIS A 17 -4.95 20.10 8.91
CA HIS A 17 -5.10 18.99 7.99
C HIS A 17 -5.11 19.46 6.54
N VAL A 18 -4.35 18.74 5.69
CA VAL A 18 -4.23 19.03 4.26
C VAL A 18 -4.83 17.90 3.45
N PHE A 19 -5.88 18.19 2.67
CA PHE A 19 -6.41 17.26 1.67
C PHE A 19 -5.73 17.49 0.31
N LEU A 20 -5.01 16.49 -0.17
CA LEU A 20 -4.48 16.47 -1.53
C LEU A 20 -5.48 15.76 -2.44
N LYS A 21 -5.99 16.48 -3.43
CA LYS A 21 -6.93 15.97 -4.43
C LYS A 21 -6.26 15.89 -5.80
N ASN A 22 -6.79 15.03 -6.67
CA ASN A 22 -6.44 14.99 -8.09
C ASN A 22 -4.94 14.80 -8.36
N VAL A 23 -4.33 13.78 -7.74
CA VAL A 23 -2.95 13.39 -8.07
C VAL A 23 -2.87 13.09 -9.57
N PRO A 24 -2.16 13.90 -10.37
CA PRO A 24 -2.14 13.73 -11.81
C PRO A 24 -1.63 12.34 -12.17
N TYR A 25 -2.20 11.74 -13.21
CA TYR A 25 -1.81 10.44 -13.76
C TYR A 25 -2.04 9.23 -12.84
N LEU A 26 -2.54 9.36 -11.61
CA LEU A 26 -2.71 8.21 -10.70
C LEU A 26 -3.60 7.12 -11.29
N LYS A 27 -4.74 7.49 -11.87
CA LYS A 27 -5.64 6.56 -12.58
C LYS A 27 -4.94 5.88 -13.77
N ALA A 28 -4.18 6.64 -14.55
CA ALA A 28 -3.43 6.10 -15.69
C ALA A 28 -2.34 5.11 -15.23
N LEU A 29 -1.63 5.44 -14.14
CA LEU A 29 -0.65 4.56 -13.51
C LEU A 29 -1.32 3.27 -13.01
N PHE A 30 -2.47 3.36 -12.32
CA PHE A 30 -3.20 2.18 -11.85
C PHE A 30 -3.59 1.28 -13.00
N ARG A 31 -4.18 1.84 -14.06
CA ARG A 31 -4.55 1.10 -15.28
C ARG A 31 -3.35 0.42 -15.92
N HIS A 32 -2.25 1.16 -16.11
CA HIS A 32 -1.04 0.62 -16.72
C HIS A 32 -0.42 -0.51 -15.88
N PHE A 33 -0.31 -0.31 -14.57
CA PHE A 33 0.21 -1.31 -13.65
C PHE A 33 -0.65 -2.57 -13.64
N LEU A 34 -1.98 -2.42 -13.58
CA LEU A 34 -2.91 -3.54 -13.64
C LEU A 34 -2.74 -4.32 -14.95
N LEU A 35 -2.85 -3.67 -16.10
CA LEU A 35 -2.81 -4.35 -17.41
C LEU A 35 -1.43 -4.96 -17.71
N LYS A 36 -0.35 -4.37 -17.19
CA LYS A 36 1.01 -4.84 -17.43
C LYS A 36 1.46 -5.89 -16.43
N THR A 37 0.98 -5.82 -15.19
CA THR A 37 1.52 -6.61 -14.08
C THR A 37 0.51 -7.37 -13.25
N GLY A 38 -0.79 -7.18 -13.46
CA GLY A 38 -1.82 -7.79 -12.60
C GLY A 38 -1.80 -7.27 -11.15
N ASN A 39 -1.18 -6.10 -10.91
CA ASN A 39 -1.14 -5.43 -9.62
C ASN A 39 -1.26 -3.93 -9.86
N PHE A 40 -1.98 -3.20 -9.01
CA PHE A 40 -2.17 -1.74 -9.10
C PHE A 40 -1.91 -0.98 -7.79
N CYS A 41 -1.65 -1.66 -6.67
CA CYS A 41 -1.43 -1.00 -5.37
C CYS A 41 -0.08 -0.29 -5.31
N VAL A 42 0.89 -0.72 -6.11
CA VAL A 42 2.24 -0.15 -6.16
C VAL A 42 2.25 1.37 -6.40
N PRO A 43 1.61 1.91 -7.47
CA PRO A 43 1.51 3.35 -7.64
C PRO A 43 0.80 4.07 -6.48
N CYS A 44 -0.19 3.44 -5.83
CA CYS A 44 -0.87 4.05 -4.68
C CYS A 44 0.11 4.33 -3.53
N ASN A 45 0.83 3.30 -3.11
CA ASN A 45 1.75 3.37 -1.97
C ASN A 45 2.95 4.27 -2.27
N LEU A 46 3.57 4.12 -3.45
CA LEU A 46 4.75 4.90 -3.80
C LEU A 46 4.40 6.38 -3.98
N CYS A 47 3.27 6.69 -4.63
CA CYS A 47 2.86 8.08 -4.79
C CYS A 47 2.52 8.72 -3.44
N GLY A 48 1.74 8.03 -2.59
CA GLY A 48 1.40 8.52 -1.25
C GLY A 48 2.65 8.82 -0.42
N LEU A 49 3.61 7.89 -0.41
CA LEU A 49 4.86 8.07 0.32
C LEU A 49 5.61 9.32 -0.18
N ILE A 50 5.89 9.42 -1.49
CA ILE A 50 6.66 10.55 -2.01
C ILE A 50 5.95 11.89 -1.77
N THR A 51 4.61 11.91 -1.84
CA THR A 51 3.82 13.09 -1.51
C THR A 51 4.01 13.52 -0.05
N ILE A 52 3.95 12.59 0.91
CA ILE A 52 4.17 12.87 2.33
C ILE A 52 5.57 13.46 2.55
N PHE A 53 6.59 12.88 1.93
CA PHE A 53 7.97 13.35 2.08
C PHE A 53 8.18 14.75 1.53
N ARG A 54 7.68 15.03 0.33
CA ARG A 54 7.83 16.36 -0.25
C ARG A 54 7.11 17.41 0.57
N PHE A 55 5.92 17.08 1.06
CA PHE A 55 5.22 17.95 1.98
C PHE A 55 6.05 18.23 3.25
N ALA A 56 6.70 17.19 3.80
CA ALA A 56 7.57 17.36 4.96
C ALA A 56 8.78 18.26 4.67
N VAL A 57 9.45 18.07 3.52
CA VAL A 57 10.56 18.94 3.08
C VAL A 57 10.08 20.38 2.87
N ASP A 58 9.00 20.58 2.13
CA ASP A 58 8.46 21.91 1.78
C ASP A 58 7.96 22.69 3.01
N LYS A 59 7.73 22.00 4.14
CA LYS A 59 7.26 22.57 5.41
C LYS A 59 8.28 22.46 6.55
N ASP A 60 9.52 22.04 6.24
CA ASP A 60 10.58 21.84 7.23
C ASP A 60 10.14 20.95 8.42
N ILE A 61 9.35 19.91 8.14
CA ILE A 61 8.85 18.95 9.14
C ILE A 61 9.92 17.86 9.34
N PRO A 62 10.53 17.75 10.53
CA PRO A 62 11.64 16.82 10.77
C PRO A 62 11.17 15.39 11.11
N LEU A 63 9.88 15.19 11.38
CA LEU A 63 9.34 13.90 11.82
C LEU A 63 8.04 13.56 11.07
N VAL A 64 8.05 12.38 10.44
CA VAL A 64 6.87 11.76 9.85
C VAL A 64 6.50 10.53 10.68
N ILE A 65 5.25 10.49 11.15
CA ILE A 65 4.69 9.37 11.89
C ILE A 65 3.75 8.59 10.97
N MET A 66 3.99 7.29 10.83
CA MET A 66 3.19 6.38 10.01
C MET A 66 2.46 5.35 10.87
N GLY A 67 1.28 4.93 10.40
CA GLY A 67 0.44 3.92 11.07
C GLY A 67 0.63 2.49 10.58
N LEU A 68 1.81 2.15 10.05
CA LEU A 68 2.12 0.81 9.53
C LEU A 68 2.93 0.02 10.55
N SER A 69 2.71 -1.28 10.69
CA SER A 69 3.53 -2.19 11.50
C SER A 69 3.95 -3.42 10.72
N ARG A 70 5.17 -3.90 10.95
CA ARG A 70 5.54 -5.25 10.49
C ARG A 70 4.92 -6.37 11.32
N ARG A 71 4.41 -6.05 12.52
CA ARG A 71 3.79 -7.03 13.42
C ARG A 71 2.36 -7.33 13.02
N THR A 72 1.66 -6.37 12.42
CA THR A 72 0.23 -6.47 12.14
C THR A 72 -0.13 -6.20 10.69
N ASP A 73 0.69 -5.54 9.87
CA ASP A 73 0.32 -5.25 8.48
C ASP A 73 0.83 -6.31 7.50
N PRO A 74 -0.05 -6.84 6.63
CA PRO A 74 0.33 -7.87 5.68
C PRO A 74 1.24 -7.31 4.59
N VAL A 75 2.42 -7.93 4.44
CA VAL A 75 3.37 -7.60 3.37
C VAL A 75 3.46 -8.78 2.41
N LEU A 76 2.98 -8.58 1.17
CA LEU A 76 3.04 -9.59 0.13
C LEU A 76 4.49 -10.01 -0.22
N PRO A 77 4.69 -11.25 -0.72
CA PRO A 77 6.02 -11.76 -1.06
C PRO A 77 6.79 -10.85 -2.02
N ASP A 78 6.15 -10.43 -3.11
CA ASP A 78 6.76 -9.49 -4.05
C ASP A 78 6.53 -8.06 -3.55
N GLY A 79 7.59 -7.42 -3.08
CA GLY A 79 7.54 -6.01 -2.69
C GLY A 79 7.93 -5.13 -3.86
N ALA A 80 7.26 -3.99 -3.98
CA ALA A 80 7.68 -2.97 -4.91
C ALA A 80 8.84 -2.15 -4.36
N ASN A 81 9.72 -1.75 -5.28
CA ASN A 81 10.71 -0.72 -5.02
C ASN A 81 10.68 0.30 -6.17
N PRO A 82 11.29 1.47 -5.98
CA PRO A 82 11.37 2.50 -7.01
C PRO A 82 11.88 2.07 -8.38
N TRP A 83 12.87 1.17 -8.41
CA TRP A 83 13.46 0.68 -9.65
C TRP A 83 12.55 -0.30 -10.37
N TYR A 84 11.83 -1.14 -9.61
CA TYR A 84 10.74 -1.97 -10.13
C TYR A 84 9.66 -1.07 -10.74
N PHE A 85 9.23 -0.02 -10.02
CA PHE A 85 8.24 0.93 -10.51
C PHE A 85 8.67 1.54 -11.86
N LYS A 86 9.90 2.07 -11.93
CA LYS A 86 10.51 2.59 -13.16
C LYS A 86 10.44 1.59 -14.31
N ASN A 87 10.84 0.35 -14.07
CA ASN A 87 10.90 -0.70 -15.09
C ASN A 87 9.51 -1.07 -15.62
N VAL A 88 8.46 -0.96 -14.80
CA VAL A 88 7.07 -1.21 -15.23
C VAL A 88 6.58 -0.06 -16.11
N ILE A 89 6.84 1.19 -15.75
CA ILE A 89 6.28 2.35 -16.46
C ILE A 89 7.02 2.78 -17.72
N LYS A 90 8.29 2.35 -17.90
CA LYS A 90 9.19 2.87 -18.95
C LYS A 90 8.60 2.90 -20.37
N ASP A 91 7.81 1.89 -20.74
CA ASP A 91 7.27 1.73 -22.11
C ASP A 91 5.90 2.42 -22.30
N GLY A 92 5.18 2.74 -21.21
CA GLY A 92 3.83 3.32 -21.28
C GLY A 92 3.77 4.82 -20.99
N PHE A 93 4.83 5.39 -20.40
CA PHE A 93 4.92 6.79 -20.03
C PHE A 93 6.21 7.48 -20.54
N PRO A 94 6.69 7.23 -21.78
CA PRO A 94 8.02 7.70 -22.21
C PRO A 94 8.17 9.23 -22.18
N SER A 95 7.16 9.99 -22.63
CA SER A 95 7.17 11.46 -22.62
C SER A 95 6.85 12.07 -21.24
N GLN A 96 6.15 11.32 -20.38
CA GLN A 96 5.73 11.76 -19.05
C GLN A 96 6.76 11.45 -17.96
N GLN A 97 7.90 10.82 -18.29
CA GLN A 97 9.03 10.64 -17.35
C GLN A 97 9.53 11.99 -16.77
N LYS A 98 9.39 13.09 -17.51
CA LYS A 98 9.74 14.45 -17.06
C LYS A 98 8.74 15.01 -16.02
N TYR A 99 7.47 14.64 -16.10
CA TYR A 99 6.39 15.03 -15.16
C TYR A 99 6.21 14.03 -14.00
N LEU A 100 6.71 12.81 -14.18
CA LEU A 100 7.09 11.89 -13.10
C LEU A 100 8.31 12.42 -12.32
N SER A 101 8.69 13.71 -12.40
CA SER A 101 9.65 14.32 -11.47
C SER A 101 9.28 14.07 -9.99
N LEU A 102 7.99 13.79 -9.72
CA LEU A 102 7.45 13.36 -8.43
C LEU A 102 7.55 11.85 -8.16
N TYR A 103 7.58 10.97 -9.17
CA TYR A 103 7.45 9.50 -8.98
C TYR A 103 8.43 8.66 -9.82
N GLY A 104 9.38 9.32 -10.48
CA GLY A 104 10.39 8.74 -11.33
C GLY A 104 11.69 8.47 -10.58
N PRO A 105 12.75 8.05 -11.30
CA PRO A 105 14.03 7.65 -10.69
C PRO A 105 14.67 8.78 -9.88
N MET A 106 14.54 10.01 -10.37
CA MET A 106 15.02 11.22 -9.69
C MET A 106 14.26 11.52 -8.41
N ALA A 107 12.97 11.14 -8.31
CA ALA A 107 12.20 11.34 -7.09
C ALA A 107 12.72 10.49 -5.93
N VAL A 108 13.32 9.34 -6.25
CA VAL A 108 13.85 8.40 -5.24
C VAL A 108 15.27 8.75 -4.85
N ILE A 109 16.09 9.20 -5.81
CA ILE A 109 17.37 9.83 -5.51
C ILE A 109 17.13 11.08 -4.66
N LYS A 110 16.13 11.89 -5.03
CA LYS A 110 15.71 13.05 -4.25
C LYS A 110 15.19 12.64 -2.87
N LEU A 111 14.38 11.60 -2.75
CA LEU A 111 13.94 11.08 -1.45
C LEU A 111 15.11 10.71 -0.54
N VAL A 112 16.11 10.01 -1.08
CA VAL A 112 17.34 9.65 -0.33
C VAL A 112 18.16 10.90 0.02
N SER A 113 18.28 11.84 -0.91
CA SER A 113 18.93 13.14 -0.67
C SER A 113 18.20 13.91 0.44
N ASP A 114 16.87 13.99 0.37
CA ASP A 114 16.03 14.70 1.33
C ASP A 114 16.20 14.10 2.74
N PHE A 115 16.27 12.78 2.85
CA PHE A 115 16.60 12.10 4.10
C PHE A 115 17.96 12.51 4.68
N ILE A 116 19.00 12.56 3.84
CA ILE A 116 20.37 12.85 4.26
C ILE A 116 20.53 14.32 4.63
N PHE A 117 19.98 15.23 3.82
CA PHE A 117 20.24 16.67 3.93
C PHE A 117 19.20 17.42 4.77
N HIS A 118 17.95 16.94 4.84
CA HIS A 118 16.89 17.58 5.63
C HIS A 118 16.62 16.88 6.97
N GLY A 119 17.33 15.77 7.26
CA GLY A 119 17.25 15.12 8.57
C GLY A 119 15.88 14.55 8.94
N ILE A 120 15.03 14.28 7.95
CA ILE A 120 13.67 13.75 8.16
C ILE A 120 13.76 12.36 8.79
N ARG A 121 13.05 12.18 9.91
CA ARG A 121 12.92 10.89 10.60
C ARG A 121 11.54 10.31 10.32
N ILE A 122 11.51 9.02 10.04
CA ILE A 122 10.25 8.27 9.94
C ILE A 122 10.16 7.28 11.08
N ILE A 123 9.04 7.32 11.79
CA ILE A 123 8.68 6.29 12.75
C ILE A 123 7.37 5.65 12.35
N ASN A 124 7.34 4.34 12.45
CA ASN A 124 6.12 3.55 12.41
C ASN A 124 5.60 3.45 13.84
N LEU A 125 4.60 4.25 14.19
CA LEU A 125 4.08 4.32 15.56
C LEU A 125 3.71 2.94 16.14
N PRO A 126 3.08 2.02 15.38
CA PRO A 126 2.77 0.68 15.87
C PRO A 126 3.99 -0.15 16.28
N ASP A 127 5.19 0.15 15.77
CA ASP A 127 6.40 -0.61 16.11
C ASP A 127 6.91 -0.26 17.53
N TYR A 128 6.40 0.82 18.14
CA TYR A 128 6.83 1.31 19.46
C TYR A 128 5.76 1.19 20.55
N LEU A 129 4.53 0.79 20.19
CA LEU A 129 3.40 0.71 21.10
C LEU A 129 2.71 -0.64 20.99
N GLU A 130 1.99 -1.03 22.03
CA GLU A 130 1.06 -2.15 21.94
C GLU A 130 -0.11 -1.77 21.03
N TRP A 131 -0.17 -2.40 19.85
CA TRP A 131 -1.14 -2.09 18.81
C TRP A 131 -2.40 -2.95 18.92
N ASP A 132 -3.17 -2.74 19.97
CA ASP A 132 -4.48 -3.38 20.17
C ASP A 132 -5.56 -2.64 19.34
N GLU A 133 -5.87 -3.18 18.16
CA GLU A 133 -6.84 -2.60 17.21
C GLU A 133 -8.24 -2.43 17.82
N GLU A 134 -8.68 -3.33 18.70
CA GLU A 134 -10.00 -3.25 19.34
C GLU A 134 -10.05 -2.13 20.38
N LYS A 135 -9.00 -2.02 21.21
CA LYS A 135 -8.87 -0.94 22.18
C LYS A 135 -8.74 0.42 21.48
N ILE A 136 -7.92 0.51 20.42
CA ILE A 136 -7.77 1.72 19.60
C ILE A 136 -9.13 2.11 19.00
N SER A 137 -9.85 1.16 18.39
CA SER A 137 -11.17 1.42 17.81
C SER A 137 -12.16 1.95 18.85
N ARG A 138 -12.22 1.35 20.04
CA ARG A 138 -13.08 1.84 21.14
C ARG A 138 -12.73 3.25 21.59
N ILE A 139 -11.45 3.57 21.74
CA ILE A 139 -10.99 4.92 22.12
C ILE A 139 -11.38 5.93 21.03
N LEU A 140 -11.10 5.63 19.77
CA LEU A 140 -11.43 6.54 18.65
C LEU A 140 -12.94 6.80 18.57
N GLN A 141 -13.76 5.75 18.70
CA GLN A 141 -15.23 5.90 18.70
C GLN A 141 -15.71 6.75 19.89
N ARG A 142 -15.20 6.49 21.10
CA ARG A 142 -15.62 7.19 22.32
C ARG A 142 -15.18 8.65 22.35
N GLU A 143 -13.91 8.92 22.05
CA GLU A 143 -13.30 10.24 22.20
C GLU A 143 -13.55 11.14 20.99
N LEU A 144 -13.51 10.57 19.78
CA LEU A 144 -13.61 11.33 18.53
C LEU A 144 -14.96 11.19 17.83
N GLY A 145 -15.78 10.22 18.21
CA GLY A 145 -17.08 9.96 17.58
C GLY A 145 -16.97 9.39 16.16
N VAL A 146 -15.79 8.90 15.76
CA VAL A 146 -15.58 8.32 14.44
C VAL A 146 -16.25 6.95 14.34
N ARG A 147 -16.64 6.54 13.12
CA ARG A 147 -17.20 5.21 12.86
C ARG A 147 -16.15 4.32 12.23
N ILE A 148 -15.64 3.35 12.98
CA ILE A 148 -14.63 2.42 12.49
C ILE A 148 -15.33 1.27 11.77
N GLY A 149 -15.04 1.14 10.47
CA GLY A 149 -15.45 -0.02 9.67
C GLY A 149 -14.41 -1.13 9.74
N GLU A 150 -14.56 -2.12 8.88
CA GLU A 150 -13.53 -3.14 8.68
C GLU A 150 -12.23 -2.53 8.15
N GLU A 151 -11.12 -3.25 8.36
CA GLU A 151 -9.81 -2.90 7.82
C GLU A 151 -9.89 -2.66 6.30
N HIS A 152 -9.34 -1.55 5.82
CA HIS A 152 -9.40 -1.10 4.42
C HIS A 152 -10.81 -0.81 3.86
N SER A 153 -11.83 -0.63 4.71
CA SER A 153 -13.19 -0.23 4.28
C SER A 153 -13.25 1.12 3.56
N ASP A 154 -12.20 1.95 3.66
CA ASP A 154 -12.04 3.22 2.95
C ASP A 154 -11.47 3.06 1.52
N CYS A 155 -11.03 1.85 1.15
CA CYS A 155 -10.42 1.56 -0.14
C CYS A 155 -11.32 0.67 -1.01
N ILE A 156 -11.99 1.27 -2.00
CA ILE A 156 -12.85 0.55 -2.96
C ILE A 156 -12.13 -0.55 -3.75
N ALA A 157 -10.80 -0.42 -3.88
CA ALA A 157 -9.98 -1.35 -4.66
C ALA A 157 -9.40 -2.49 -3.82
N HIS A 158 -9.53 -2.48 -2.49
CA HIS A 158 -8.86 -3.45 -1.62
C HIS A 158 -9.31 -4.89 -1.90
N GLN A 159 -10.62 -5.13 -2.05
CA GLN A 159 -11.14 -6.46 -2.36
C GLN A 159 -10.62 -7.00 -3.71
N VAL A 160 -10.46 -6.11 -4.71
CA VAL A 160 -9.88 -6.48 -6.01
C VAL A 160 -8.38 -6.77 -5.88
N ALA A 161 -7.66 -6.01 -5.05
CA ALA A 161 -6.25 -6.27 -4.78
C ALA A 161 -6.05 -7.63 -4.10
N ASP A 162 -6.90 -7.95 -3.12
CA ASP A 162 -6.89 -9.23 -2.42
C ASP A 162 -7.20 -10.41 -3.36
N TYR A 163 -8.23 -10.27 -4.19
CA TYR A 163 -8.55 -11.24 -5.24
C TYR A 163 -7.34 -11.51 -6.17
N LEU A 164 -6.69 -10.46 -6.66
CA LEU A 164 -5.51 -10.60 -7.53
C LEU A 164 -4.32 -11.23 -6.79
N ALA A 165 -4.17 -10.96 -5.49
CA ALA A 165 -3.17 -11.61 -4.65
C ALA A 165 -3.44 -13.12 -4.54
N GLN A 166 -4.69 -13.53 -4.29
CA GLN A 166 -5.11 -14.93 -4.26
C GLN A 166 -4.80 -15.64 -5.59
N ARG A 167 -5.10 -14.99 -6.72
CA ARG A 167 -4.77 -15.53 -8.06
C ARG A 167 -3.27 -15.70 -8.30
N ARG A 168 -2.46 -14.87 -7.67
CA ARG A 168 -1.02 -14.82 -7.88
C ARG A 168 -0.24 -15.75 -6.95
N TYR A 169 -0.62 -15.81 -5.68
CA TYR A 169 0.13 -16.51 -4.64
C TYR A 169 -0.58 -17.76 -4.11
N GLY A 170 -1.85 -17.96 -4.46
CA GLY A 170 -2.71 -18.97 -3.86
C GLY A 170 -3.30 -18.56 -2.50
N PHE A 171 -3.02 -17.34 -2.03
CA PHE A 171 -3.54 -16.76 -0.80
C PHE A 171 -3.58 -15.23 -0.87
N GLY A 172 -4.44 -14.60 -0.07
CA GLY A 172 -4.64 -13.17 -0.01
C GLY A 172 -3.90 -12.48 1.15
N TYR A 173 -4.29 -11.24 1.42
CA TYR A 173 -3.78 -10.43 2.52
C TYR A 173 -4.22 -10.97 3.89
N LYS A 174 -5.41 -11.57 3.99
CA LYS A 174 -5.95 -12.08 5.27
C LYS A 174 -5.15 -13.27 5.79
N THR A 175 -4.73 -14.17 4.91
CA THR A 175 -3.83 -15.28 5.23
C THR A 175 -2.51 -14.76 5.84
N ILE A 176 -1.93 -13.69 5.27
CA ILE A 176 -0.70 -13.08 5.80
C ILE A 176 -0.97 -12.38 7.15
N LYS A 177 -2.05 -11.59 7.24
CA LYS A 177 -2.48 -10.88 8.44
C LYS A 177 -2.68 -11.84 9.61
N TYR A 178 -3.43 -12.92 9.42
CA TYR A 178 -3.68 -13.87 10.50
C TYR A 178 -2.45 -14.68 10.86
N SER A 179 -1.58 -14.99 9.89
CA SER A 179 -0.26 -15.56 10.20
C SER A 179 0.60 -14.61 11.05
N LEU A 180 0.49 -13.30 10.85
CA LEU A 180 1.14 -12.29 11.69
C LEU A 180 0.52 -12.23 13.09
N LEU A 181 -0.82 -12.20 13.21
CA LEU A 181 -1.51 -12.17 14.50
C LEU A 181 -1.22 -13.43 15.34
N ILE A 182 -1.20 -14.61 14.72
CA ILE A 182 -0.82 -15.87 15.39
C ILE A 182 0.61 -15.79 15.94
N ARG A 183 1.57 -15.31 15.14
CA ARG A 183 2.97 -15.18 15.58
C ARG A 183 3.15 -14.19 16.73
N ASN A 184 2.26 -13.21 16.87
CA ASN A 184 2.28 -12.25 17.97
C ASN A 184 1.38 -12.64 19.14
N GLY A 185 0.70 -13.79 19.09
CA GLY A 185 -0.18 -14.26 20.16
C GLY A 185 -1.55 -13.59 20.22
N PHE A 186 -1.94 -12.80 19.21
CA PHE A 186 -3.23 -12.10 19.16
C PHE A 186 -4.38 -12.96 18.59
N MET A 187 -4.07 -14.10 17.98
CA MET A 187 -5.07 -14.96 17.32
C MET A 187 -4.66 -16.42 17.41
N ASN A 188 -5.62 -17.33 17.55
CA ASN A 188 -5.37 -18.76 17.48
C ASN A 188 -5.51 -19.28 16.04
N ARG A 189 -4.87 -20.42 15.74
CA ARG A 189 -4.85 -21.00 14.39
C ARG A 189 -6.23 -21.40 13.90
N ASP A 190 -7.06 -22.00 14.75
CA ASP A 190 -8.37 -22.54 14.33
C ASP A 190 -9.35 -21.43 13.97
N GLU A 191 -9.33 -20.33 14.72
CA GLU A 191 -10.06 -19.10 14.41
C GLU A 191 -9.61 -18.52 13.08
N ALA A 192 -8.29 -18.42 12.86
CA ALA A 192 -7.74 -17.90 11.61
C ALA A 192 -8.19 -18.71 10.40
N LEU A 193 -8.16 -20.05 10.50
CA LEU A 193 -8.60 -20.94 9.42
C LEU A 193 -10.09 -20.75 9.11
N LYS A 194 -10.95 -20.64 10.14
CA LYS A 194 -12.38 -20.36 9.95
C LYS A 194 -12.63 -19.03 9.24
N LYS A 195 -11.90 -17.97 9.61
CA LYS A 195 -12.02 -16.65 8.98
C LYS A 195 -11.55 -16.66 7.52
N ILE A 196 -10.40 -17.28 7.23
CA ILE A 196 -9.86 -17.37 5.86
C ILE A 196 -10.83 -18.08 4.91
N MET A 197 -11.49 -19.15 5.36
CA MET A 197 -12.45 -19.88 4.53
C MET A 197 -13.65 -19.04 4.07
N VAL A 198 -13.99 -17.99 4.83
CA VAL A 198 -15.10 -17.08 4.52
C VAL A 198 -14.61 -15.86 3.74
N GLU A 199 -13.43 -15.33 4.06
CA GLU A 199 -12.91 -14.07 3.52
C GLU A 199 -12.14 -14.26 2.21
N GLU A 200 -11.32 -15.31 2.07
CA GLU A 200 -10.51 -15.59 0.89
C GLU A 200 -11.20 -16.62 -0.04
N THR A 201 -12.37 -16.23 -0.55
CA THR A 201 -13.23 -17.15 -1.33
C THR A 201 -12.71 -17.48 -2.74
N GLY A 202 -11.69 -16.76 -3.24
CA GLY A 202 -11.23 -16.87 -4.64
C GLY A 202 -12.25 -16.39 -5.68
N LYS A 203 -13.35 -15.76 -5.26
CA LYS A 203 -14.40 -15.25 -6.13
C LYS A 203 -14.16 -13.78 -6.47
N LEU A 204 -14.64 -13.38 -7.65
CA LEU A 204 -14.59 -11.99 -8.07
C LEU A 204 -15.40 -11.13 -7.07
N PRO A 205 -14.83 -10.04 -6.53
CA PRO A 205 -15.47 -9.26 -5.48
C PRO A 205 -16.61 -8.40 -6.03
N ALA A 206 -17.57 -8.07 -5.18
CA ALA A 206 -18.71 -7.21 -5.54
C ALA A 206 -18.28 -5.80 -5.95
N SER A 207 -17.13 -5.31 -5.48
CA SER A 207 -16.60 -3.99 -5.85
C SER A 207 -15.97 -3.92 -7.25
N ILE A 208 -16.02 -5.00 -8.03
CA ILE A 208 -15.36 -5.06 -9.34
C ILE A 208 -15.92 -4.01 -10.31
N ASP A 209 -17.24 -3.86 -10.42
CA ASP A 209 -17.85 -2.95 -11.40
C ASP A 209 -17.45 -1.50 -11.15
N ASP A 210 -17.47 -1.06 -9.88
CA ASP A 210 -17.02 0.27 -9.50
C ASP A 210 -15.53 0.47 -9.78
N PHE A 211 -14.70 -0.55 -9.50
CA PHE A 211 -13.27 -0.52 -9.80
C PHE A 211 -13.01 -0.37 -11.30
N LEU A 212 -13.69 -1.16 -12.14
CA LEU A 212 -13.57 -1.10 -13.61
C LEU A 212 -14.01 0.27 -14.14
N LYS A 213 -15.13 0.80 -13.63
CA LYS A 213 -15.64 2.14 -13.97
C LYS A 213 -14.64 3.23 -13.58
N ILE A 214 -14.06 3.16 -12.38
CA ILE A 214 -13.05 4.11 -11.92
C ILE A 214 -11.82 4.08 -12.81
N LEU A 215 -11.36 2.90 -13.24
CA LEU A 215 -10.18 2.76 -14.11
C LEU A 215 -10.48 3.00 -15.60
N GLY A 216 -11.74 2.92 -16.01
CA GLY A 216 -12.15 3.03 -17.41
C GLY A 216 -11.62 1.86 -18.24
N ILE A 217 -11.78 0.63 -17.73
CA ILE A 217 -11.42 -0.62 -18.42
C ILE A 217 -12.64 -1.55 -18.47
N THR A 218 -12.63 -2.49 -19.42
CA THR A 218 -13.69 -3.50 -19.51
C THR A 218 -13.39 -4.71 -18.62
N ILE A 219 -14.37 -5.60 -18.47
CA ILE A 219 -14.17 -6.87 -17.75
C ILE A 219 -13.19 -7.79 -18.50
N GLU A 220 -13.15 -7.74 -19.83
CA GLU A 220 -12.20 -8.48 -20.66
C GLU A 220 -10.76 -8.02 -20.43
N ASP A 221 -10.54 -6.70 -20.40
CA ASP A 221 -9.25 -6.09 -20.02
C ASP A 221 -8.79 -6.59 -18.64
N PHE A 222 -9.72 -6.67 -17.69
CA PHE A 222 -9.46 -7.17 -16.35
C PHE A 222 -9.09 -8.65 -16.34
N HIS A 223 -9.80 -9.51 -17.06
CA HIS A 223 -9.45 -10.93 -17.14
C HIS A 223 -8.08 -11.17 -17.81
N ILE A 224 -7.68 -10.31 -18.74
CA ILE A 224 -6.31 -10.34 -19.28
C ILE A 224 -5.30 -10.01 -18.18
N ALA A 225 -5.56 -8.99 -17.36
CA ALA A 225 -4.72 -8.63 -16.22
C ALA A 225 -4.69 -9.72 -15.14
N GLU A 226 -5.81 -10.38 -14.87
CA GLU A 226 -5.96 -11.50 -13.94
C GLU A 226 -5.08 -12.69 -14.36
N LYS A 227 -5.20 -13.12 -15.62
CA LYS A 227 -4.35 -14.19 -16.18
C LYS A 227 -2.87 -13.85 -16.07
N LYS A 228 -2.50 -12.58 -16.30
CA LYS A 228 -1.14 -12.10 -16.08
C LYS A 228 -0.72 -12.16 -14.62
N ALA A 229 -1.57 -11.77 -13.67
CA ALA A 229 -1.27 -11.85 -12.24
C ALA A 229 -0.87 -13.28 -11.84
N ALA A 230 -1.59 -14.28 -12.36
CA ALA A 230 -1.36 -15.70 -12.05
C ALA A 230 -0.09 -16.30 -12.70
N SER A 231 0.34 -15.79 -13.86
CA SER A 231 1.34 -16.47 -14.72
C SER A 231 2.59 -15.65 -15.02
N MET A 232 2.64 -14.37 -14.66
CA MET A 232 3.73 -13.50 -15.12
C MET A 232 5.04 -13.73 -14.36
N ASP A 233 6.15 -13.83 -15.10
CA ASP A 233 7.49 -13.71 -14.52
C ASP A 233 7.82 -12.23 -14.24
N PHE A 234 7.69 -11.82 -12.98
CA PHE A 234 8.00 -10.47 -12.54
C PHE A 234 9.50 -10.20 -12.43
N LYS A 235 10.37 -11.23 -12.44
CA LYS A 235 11.84 -11.05 -12.37
C LYS A 235 12.33 -10.13 -13.47
N LYS A 236 11.64 -10.07 -14.61
CA LYS A 236 11.95 -9.14 -15.71
C LYS A 236 11.88 -7.66 -15.32
N TYR A 237 11.02 -7.30 -14.35
CA TYR A 237 10.91 -5.93 -13.83
C TYR A 237 11.83 -5.67 -12.63
N TYR A 238 12.38 -6.73 -12.00
CA TYR A 238 13.37 -6.64 -10.92
C TYR A 238 14.83 -6.60 -11.43
N LYS A 239 15.04 -6.28 -12.72
CA LYS A 239 16.37 -6.19 -13.33
C LYS A 239 17.10 -4.89 -12.96
N GLY A 240 18.42 -4.96 -12.95
CA GLY A 240 19.35 -3.83 -12.72
C GLY A 240 20.02 -3.85 -11.34
N CYS A 241 21.26 -3.36 -11.27
CA CYS A 241 22.08 -3.38 -10.06
C CYS A 241 21.41 -2.70 -8.85
N LEU A 242 20.78 -1.53 -9.07
CA LEU A 242 20.08 -0.79 -8.02
C LEU A 242 18.83 -1.53 -7.51
N ASN A 243 18.18 -2.30 -8.38
CA ASN A 243 17.04 -3.12 -7.99
C ASN A 243 17.50 -4.30 -7.12
N GLN A 244 18.57 -4.99 -7.55
CA GLN A 244 19.16 -6.08 -6.79
C GLN A 244 19.71 -5.59 -5.43
N ALA A 245 20.34 -4.42 -5.40
CA ALA A 245 20.78 -3.79 -4.15
C ALA A 245 19.59 -3.52 -3.21
N ALA A 246 18.48 -2.96 -3.72
CA ALA A 246 17.28 -2.72 -2.91
C ALA A 246 16.64 -4.02 -2.39
N ILE A 247 16.57 -5.07 -3.21
CA ILE A 247 16.06 -6.39 -2.80
C ILE A 247 16.97 -7.00 -1.74
N THR A 248 18.28 -6.98 -1.95
CA THR A 248 19.27 -7.52 -1.01
C THR A 248 19.23 -6.76 0.31
N TYR A 249 19.15 -5.42 0.29
CA TYR A 249 18.94 -4.61 1.48
C TYR A 249 17.66 -5.02 2.22
N ARG A 250 16.53 -5.20 1.50
CA ARG A 250 15.29 -5.71 2.09
C ARG A 250 15.47 -7.08 2.74
N LYS A 251 16.17 -8.02 2.09
CA LYS A 251 16.43 -9.34 2.67
C LYS A 251 17.30 -9.26 3.93
N ILE A 252 18.38 -8.49 3.88
CA ILE A 252 19.35 -8.44 4.99
C ILE A 252 18.81 -7.66 6.19
N PHE A 253 18.20 -6.51 5.96
CA PHE A 253 17.85 -5.56 7.02
C PHE A 253 16.37 -5.59 7.39
N PHE A 254 15.48 -5.95 6.45
CA PHE A 254 14.04 -6.04 6.74
C PHE A 254 13.55 -7.46 7.06
N GLN A 255 14.29 -8.54 6.76
CA GLN A 255 13.93 -9.90 7.22
C GLN A 255 14.59 -10.31 8.55
N ARG A 256 15.48 -9.48 9.13
CA ARG A 256 15.88 -9.69 10.52
C ARG A 256 14.66 -9.43 11.40
N ARG A 257 14.21 -10.48 12.10
CA ARG A 257 13.38 -10.37 13.31
C ARG A 257 14.02 -9.30 14.19
N LEU A 258 13.43 -8.12 14.24
CA LEU A 258 13.67 -7.24 15.37
C LEU A 258 12.91 -7.90 16.51
N PHE A 259 13.71 -8.58 17.34
CA PHE A 259 13.42 -9.24 18.62
C PHE A 259 11.95 -9.60 18.89
#